data_AF-A0A914MS16-F1
#
_entry.id   AF-A0A914MS16-F1
#
_cell.length_a   1.000
_cell.length_b   1.000
_cell.length_c   1.000
_cell.angle_alpha   90.00
_cell.angle_beta   90.00
_cell.angle_gamma   90.00
#
_symmetry.space_group_name_H-M   'P 1'
#
loop_
_entity.id
_entity.type
_entity.pdbx_description
1 polymer ?
#
loop_
_entity_poly.entity_id
_entity_poly.type
_entity_poly.pdbx_seq_one_letter_code
_entity_poly.pdbx_strand_id
1 'polypeptide(L)'
;MKDNFIYGNTFGFLSGSSISILACRFIMSIPNTTIINLLGKIFEYFSNKHIIDVNGNINSVPMILEVNTDYPNIRQYLDWNIPNEHINRSKQIPSIFHQNLKENLYPIWPIITPGFPTQNLNFNMNISTAKIIQETMRNGLWKFNLILNKMEEIKNRRIAPIPFVILWQNWLEGSPFKNK
;
A
#
# COMPACT_ATOMS: atom_id res chain seq x y z
N MET A 1 2.30 -11.14 -2.13
CA MET A 1 1.60 -10.03 -2.82
C MET A 1 1.26 -10.40 -4.26
N LYS A 2 2.23 -10.79 -5.10
CA LYS A 2 2.00 -11.26 -6.48
C LYS A 2 0.99 -12.41 -6.55
N ASP A 3 1.18 -13.44 -5.72
CA ASP A 3 0.31 -14.63 -5.73
C ASP A 3 -1.09 -14.35 -5.16
N ASN A 4 -1.25 -13.21 -4.49
CA ASN A 4 -2.55 -12.75 -3.97
C ASN A 4 -3.21 -11.74 -4.93
N PHE A 5 -2.73 -11.61 -6.16
CA PHE A 5 -3.31 -10.77 -7.21
C PHE A 5 -3.45 -9.27 -6.84
N ILE A 6 -2.62 -8.78 -5.92
CA ILE A 6 -2.55 -7.38 -5.50
C ILE A 6 -1.25 -6.70 -5.95
N TYR A 7 -0.63 -7.23 -7.01
CA TYR A 7 0.58 -6.69 -7.62
C TYR A 7 0.34 -6.43 -9.10
N GLY A 8 0.59 -5.20 -9.55
CA GLY A 8 0.42 -4.80 -10.95
C GLY A 8 -0.21 -3.42 -11.07
N ASN A 9 0.62 -2.39 -11.24
CA ASN A 9 0.15 -1.00 -11.34
C ASN A 9 -0.72 -0.72 -12.57
N THR A 10 -0.56 -1.46 -13.66
CA THR A 10 -1.43 -1.37 -14.84
C THR A 10 -2.90 -1.63 -14.51
N PHE A 11 -3.17 -2.44 -13.48
CA PHE A 11 -4.51 -2.77 -13.03
C PHE A 11 -4.93 -2.00 -11.77
N GLY A 12 -4.16 -0.98 -11.37
CA GLY A 12 -4.45 -0.18 -10.18
C GLY A 12 -4.07 -0.85 -8.85
N PHE A 13 -3.19 -1.86 -8.88
CA PHE A 13 -2.61 -2.48 -7.70
C PHE A 13 -1.19 -1.97 -7.41
N LEU A 14 -0.58 -2.47 -6.33
CA LEU A 14 0.76 -2.03 -5.90
C LEU A 14 1.82 -2.41 -6.94
N SER A 15 2.82 -1.52 -7.11
CA SER A 15 4.03 -1.77 -7.89
C SER A 15 5.19 -2.22 -7.00
N GLY A 16 6.25 -2.77 -7.61
CA GLY A 16 7.52 -3.01 -6.91
C GLY A 16 8.04 -1.75 -6.24
N SER A 17 8.10 -0.64 -6.98
CA SER A 17 8.59 0.65 -6.48
C SER A 17 7.74 1.19 -5.32
N SER A 18 6.41 1.08 -5.38
CA SER A 18 5.55 1.56 -4.30
C SER A 18 5.77 0.78 -2.99
N ILE A 19 5.99 -0.54 -3.10
CA ILE A 19 6.28 -1.40 -1.95
C ILE A 19 7.69 -1.11 -1.40
N SER A 20 8.67 -0.89 -2.28
CA SER A 20 10.03 -0.52 -1.87
C SER A 20 10.05 0.79 -1.09
N ILE A 21 9.37 1.83 -1.58
CA ILE A 21 9.26 3.12 -0.88
C ILE A 21 8.59 2.96 0.48
N LEU A 22 7.51 2.17 0.55
CA LEU A 22 6.84 1.86 1.81
C LEU A 22 7.78 1.16 2.81
N ALA A 23 8.52 0.15 2.34
CA ALA A 23 9.49 -0.56 3.17
C ALA A 23 10.58 0.38 3.68
N CYS A 24 11.12 1.24 2.81
CA CYS A 24 12.09 2.27 3.20
C CYS A 24 11.53 3.19 4.28
N ARG A 25 10.26 3.64 4.14
CA ARG A 25 9.63 4.53 5.14
C ARG A 25 9.57 3.86 6.51
N PHE A 26 9.25 2.58 6.59
CA PHE A 26 9.21 1.85 7.85
C PHE A 26 10.58 1.58 8.44
N ILE A 27 11.57 1.25 7.61
CA ILE A 27 12.96 1.09 8.03
C ILE A 27 13.48 2.39 8.63
N MET A 28 13.21 3.53 7.99
CA MET A 28 13.59 4.85 8.51
C MET A 28 12.87 5.20 9.81
N SER A 29 11.58 4.85 9.96
CA SER A 29 10.83 5.07 11.21
C SER A 29 11.27 4.18 12.37
N ILE A 30 11.76 2.97 12.07
CA ILE A 30 12.06 1.93 13.07
C ILE A 30 13.41 1.28 12.71
N PRO A 31 14.54 1.96 12.99
CA PRO A 31 15.86 1.57 12.47
C PRO A 31 16.38 0.21 12.95
N ASN A 32 15.81 -0.35 14.02
CA ASN A 32 16.20 -1.66 14.58
C ASN A 32 15.11 -2.73 14.39
N THR A 33 14.25 -2.59 13.39
CA THR A 33 13.18 -3.56 13.12
C THR A 33 13.72 -4.85 12.48
N THR A 34 13.19 -5.99 12.87
CA THR A 34 13.45 -7.26 12.17
C THR A 34 12.63 -7.33 10.89
N ILE A 35 13.04 -8.16 9.92
CA ILE A 35 12.28 -8.40 8.69
C ILE A 35 10.85 -8.87 9.00
N ILE A 36 10.68 -9.68 10.04
CA ILE A 36 9.37 -10.19 10.48
C ILE A 36 8.50 -9.03 10.98
N ASN A 37 9.03 -8.15 11.82
CA ASN A 37 8.30 -7.00 12.33
C ASN A 37 7.98 -5.98 11.22
N LEU A 38 8.92 -5.78 10.28
CA LEU A 38 8.70 -4.95 9.10
C LEU A 38 7.53 -5.47 8.25
N LEU A 39 7.48 -6.78 8.01
CA LEU A 39 6.37 -7.42 7.29
C LEU A 39 5.04 -7.22 8.02
N GLY A 40 5.02 -7.43 9.34
CA GLY A 40 3.85 -7.16 10.18
C GLY A 40 3.35 -5.71 10.06
N LYS A 41 4.28 -4.74 10.05
CA LYS A 41 3.95 -3.31 9.89
C LYS A 41 3.39 -2.98 8.51
N ILE A 42 3.86 -3.62 7.45
CA ILE A 42 3.29 -3.46 6.10
C ILE A 42 1.84 -3.97 6.06
N PHE A 43 1.58 -5.14 6.65
CA PHE A 43 0.21 -5.68 6.75
C PHE A 43 -0.71 -4.75 7.55
N GLU A 44 -0.25 -4.33 8.73
CA GLU A 44 -0.98 -3.42 9.62
C GLU A 44 -1.31 -2.09 8.91
N TYR A 45 -0.33 -1.52 8.21
CA TYR A 45 -0.48 -0.26 7.49
C TYR A 45 -1.63 -0.30 6.49
N PHE A 46 -1.60 -1.23 5.55
CA PHE A 46 -2.65 -1.30 4.52
C PHE A 46 -3.99 -1.80 5.08
N SER A 47 -3.98 -2.65 6.11
CA SER A 47 -5.22 -3.13 6.75
C SER A 47 -6.04 -2.00 7.36
N ASN A 48 -5.33 -1.02 7.94
CA ASN A 48 -5.91 0.08 8.72
C ASN A 48 -5.95 1.41 7.96
N LYS A 49 -5.31 1.51 6.78
CA LYS A 49 -5.27 2.77 6.04
C LYS A 49 -6.65 3.15 5.52
N HIS A 50 -7.25 4.21 6.04
CA HIS A 50 -8.57 4.68 5.58
C HIS A 50 -8.54 5.05 4.09
N ILE A 51 -9.57 4.62 3.34
CA ILE A 51 -9.81 5.05 1.94
C ILE A 51 -10.62 6.34 1.92
N ILE A 52 -11.60 6.43 2.83
CA ILE A 52 -12.47 7.59 3.03
C ILE A 52 -12.20 8.11 4.44
N ASP A 53 -12.04 9.42 4.58
CA ASP A 53 -11.85 10.11 5.85
C ASP A 53 -13.16 10.23 6.65
N VAL A 54 -13.05 10.77 7.87
CA VAL A 54 -14.22 10.97 8.76
C VAL A 54 -15.25 11.96 8.21
N ASN A 55 -14.88 12.77 7.23
CA ASN A 55 -15.72 13.77 6.58
C ASN A 55 -16.36 13.25 5.27
N GLY A 56 -16.10 11.99 4.89
CA GLY A 56 -16.61 11.39 3.67
C GLY A 56 -15.77 11.65 2.42
N ASN A 57 -14.59 12.28 2.53
CA ASN A 57 -13.70 12.54 1.40
C ASN A 57 -12.67 11.42 1.23
N ILE A 58 -12.12 11.26 0.02
CA ILE A 58 -11.05 10.30 -0.23
C ILE A 58 -9.76 10.73 0.50
N ASN A 59 -9.21 9.79 1.26
CA ASN A 59 -7.93 9.95 1.95
C ASN A 59 -6.79 9.99 0.93
N SER A 60 -6.46 11.20 0.53
CA SER A 60 -5.40 11.52 -0.44
C SER A 60 -4.08 11.92 0.25
N VAL A 61 -3.90 11.61 1.54
CA VAL A 61 -2.68 11.96 2.28
C VAL A 61 -1.49 11.18 1.68
N PRO A 62 -0.49 11.87 1.11
CA PRO A 62 0.62 11.22 0.43
C PRO A 62 1.60 10.61 1.43
N MET A 63 2.15 9.46 1.06
CA MET A 63 3.37 8.94 1.67
C MET A 63 4.57 9.51 0.93
N ILE A 64 5.44 10.20 1.68
CA ILE A 64 6.67 10.81 1.19
C ILE A 64 7.83 10.24 2.00
N LEU A 65 8.95 9.96 1.34
CA LEU A 65 10.23 9.74 2.02
C LEU A 65 10.86 11.13 2.20
N GLU A 66 11.10 11.52 3.44
CA GLU A 66 11.80 12.75 3.75
C GLU A 66 13.28 12.57 3.36
N VAL A 67 13.67 13.01 2.17
CA VAL A 67 15.07 12.91 1.72
C VAL A 67 15.72 14.27 1.45
N ASN A 68 15.02 15.41 1.62
CA ASN A 68 15.70 16.70 1.49
C ASN A 68 14.91 17.85 2.16
N THR A 69 15.51 18.51 3.15
CA THR A 69 14.96 19.70 3.84
C THR A 69 15.01 20.98 2.99
N ASP A 70 15.86 21.02 1.95
CA ASP A 70 16.02 22.19 1.07
C ASP A 70 15.07 22.17 -0.15
N TYR A 71 14.22 21.14 -0.23
CA TYR A 71 13.27 20.87 -1.29
C TYR A 71 12.21 21.95 -1.60
N PRO A 72 11.67 22.71 -0.61
CA PRO A 72 10.65 23.74 -0.86
C PRO A 72 11.09 24.83 -1.85
N ASN A 73 12.40 25.01 -2.02
CA ASN A 73 12.97 26.02 -2.91
C ASN A 73 13.08 25.56 -4.38
N ILE A 74 12.93 24.26 -4.71
CA ILE A 74 13.39 23.73 -6.00
C ILE A 74 12.32 23.63 -7.11
N ARG A 75 10.99 23.55 -6.87
CA ARG A 75 9.98 23.99 -7.88
C ARG A 75 8.52 23.75 -7.51
N GLN A 76 7.67 24.69 -7.92
CA GLN A 76 6.21 24.65 -7.82
C GLN A 76 5.48 24.02 -9.03
N TYR A 77 6.21 23.55 -10.06
CA TYR A 77 5.60 23.15 -11.35
C TYR A 77 5.94 21.74 -11.87
N LEU A 78 6.91 21.05 -11.26
CA LEU A 78 7.29 19.67 -11.66
C LEU A 78 6.99 18.63 -10.59
N ASP A 79 6.38 19.08 -9.49
CA ASP A 79 6.10 18.24 -8.35
C ASP A 79 4.67 17.76 -8.37
N TRP A 80 4.51 16.50 -8.01
CA TRP A 80 3.21 15.92 -7.82
C TRP A 80 2.41 16.75 -6.79
N ASN A 81 1.18 17.11 -7.14
CA ASN A 81 0.21 17.66 -6.19
C ASN A 81 -1.21 17.20 -6.54
N ILE A 82 -2.08 17.20 -5.52
CA ILE A 82 -3.44 16.68 -5.62
C ILE A 82 -4.28 17.47 -6.65
N PRO A 83 -4.30 18.82 -6.65
CA PRO A 83 -5.09 19.58 -7.62
C PRO A 83 -4.71 19.30 -9.08
N ASN A 84 -3.41 19.24 -9.39
CA ASN A 84 -2.93 18.96 -10.74
C ASN A 84 -3.28 17.53 -11.17
N GLU A 85 -3.15 16.53 -10.28
CA GLU A 85 -3.55 15.16 -10.60
C GLU A 85 -5.06 15.07 -10.89
N HIS A 86 -5.89 15.72 -10.07
CA HIS A 86 -7.33 15.76 -10.29
C HIS A 86 -7.68 16.41 -11.64
N ILE A 87 -7.05 17.55 -11.98
CA ILE A 87 -7.23 18.22 -13.28
C ILE A 87 -6.76 17.33 -14.44
N ASN A 88 -5.63 16.64 -14.29
CA ASN A 88 -5.11 15.76 -15.33
C ASN A 88 -6.04 14.56 -15.57
N ARG A 89 -6.58 13.96 -14.52
CA ARG A 89 -7.58 12.89 -14.62
C ARG A 89 -8.89 13.38 -15.22
N SER A 90 -9.36 14.58 -14.86
CA SER A 90 -10.62 15.12 -15.42
C SER A 90 -10.54 15.34 -16.92
N LYS A 91 -9.37 15.74 -17.45
CA LYS A 91 -9.13 15.87 -18.91
C LYS A 91 -9.18 14.54 -19.66
N GLN A 92 -8.90 13.41 -19.00
CA GLN A 92 -8.90 12.09 -19.62
C GLN A 92 -10.30 11.46 -19.67
N ILE A 93 -11.21 11.91 -18.81
CA ILE A 93 -12.56 11.36 -18.69
C ILE A 93 -13.52 12.20 -19.54
N PRO A 94 -14.37 11.59 -20.40
CA PRO A 94 -15.42 12.32 -21.11
C PRO A 94 -16.38 13.01 -20.15
N SER A 95 -16.84 14.22 -20.49
CA SER A 95 -17.64 15.07 -19.61
C SER A 95 -18.91 14.40 -19.07
N ILE A 96 -19.49 13.47 -19.83
CA ILE A 96 -20.69 12.73 -19.46
C ILE A 96 -20.49 11.82 -18.23
N PHE A 97 -19.25 11.45 -17.91
CA PHE A 97 -18.92 10.58 -16.76
C PHE A 97 -18.37 11.35 -15.56
N HIS A 98 -18.14 12.66 -15.66
CA HIS A 98 -17.53 13.44 -14.58
C HIS A 98 -18.36 13.40 -13.29
N GLN A 99 -19.69 13.40 -13.36
CA GLN A 99 -20.53 13.43 -12.16
C GLN A 99 -20.46 12.11 -11.36
N ASN A 100 -20.38 10.97 -12.04
CA ASN A 100 -20.32 9.64 -11.42
C ASN A 100 -18.90 9.22 -11.02
N LEU A 101 -17.87 9.81 -11.63
CA LEU A 101 -16.46 9.48 -11.39
C LEU A 101 -15.70 10.54 -10.61
N LYS A 102 -16.35 11.65 -10.21
CA LYS A 102 -15.73 12.77 -9.49
C LYS A 102 -15.00 12.34 -8.22
N GLU A 103 -15.54 11.37 -7.48
CA GLU A 103 -14.88 10.79 -6.31
C GLU A 103 -13.60 10.06 -6.76
N ASN A 104 -13.66 9.21 -7.79
CA ASN A 104 -12.50 8.47 -8.31
C ASN A 104 -11.40 9.34 -8.96
N LEU A 105 -11.62 10.65 -9.11
CA LEU A 105 -10.60 11.59 -9.57
C LEU A 105 -9.56 11.90 -8.50
N TYR A 106 -9.90 11.77 -7.21
CA TYR A 106 -8.94 11.99 -6.14
C TYR A 106 -8.01 10.77 -5.99
N PRO A 107 -6.70 11.00 -5.82
CA PRO A 107 -5.74 9.91 -5.74
C PRO A 107 -5.85 9.17 -4.40
N ILE A 108 -5.97 7.86 -4.47
CA ILE A 108 -6.06 7.01 -3.28
C ILE A 108 -4.66 6.56 -2.89
N TRP A 109 -4.31 6.82 -1.63
CA TRP A 109 -3.03 6.41 -1.03
C TRP A 109 -1.81 6.77 -1.88
N PRO A 110 -1.58 8.06 -2.19
CA PRO A 110 -0.44 8.44 -3.01
C PRO A 110 0.87 7.98 -2.36
N ILE A 111 1.78 7.42 -3.16
CA ILE A 111 3.14 7.07 -2.73
C ILE A 111 4.10 7.80 -3.65
N ILE A 112 4.85 8.73 -3.10
CA ILE A 112 5.62 9.69 -3.88
C ILE A 112 7.06 9.23 -4.02
N THR A 113 7.58 9.24 -5.25
CA THR A 113 8.99 8.94 -5.51
C THR A 113 9.89 9.97 -4.82
N PRO A 114 11.02 9.57 -4.23
CA PRO A 114 11.96 10.51 -3.62
C PRO A 114 12.80 11.26 -4.67
N GLY A 115 12.91 10.72 -5.89
CA GLY A 115 13.67 11.33 -6.99
C GLY A 115 12.89 12.44 -7.69
N PHE A 116 13.62 13.43 -8.22
CA PHE A 116 13.06 14.56 -8.97
C PHE A 116 12.93 14.23 -10.47
N PRO A 117 11.83 14.62 -11.14
CA PRO A 117 10.59 15.15 -10.57
C PRO A 117 9.83 14.09 -9.75
N THR A 118 9.16 14.51 -8.69
CA THR A 118 8.40 13.58 -7.85
C THR A 118 7.12 13.11 -8.55
N GLN A 119 6.79 11.84 -8.39
CA GLN A 119 5.64 11.21 -9.03
C GLN A 119 4.87 10.32 -8.05
N ASN A 120 3.54 10.28 -8.20
CA ASN A 120 2.70 9.33 -7.49
C ASN A 120 2.76 7.96 -8.18
N LEU A 121 3.26 6.95 -7.46
CA LEU A 121 3.36 5.57 -7.94
C LEU A 121 2.04 4.79 -7.93
N ASN A 122 1.04 5.27 -7.19
CA ASN A 122 -0.28 4.65 -7.07
C ASN A 122 -1.33 5.38 -7.93
N PHE A 123 -0.91 6.04 -9.00
CA PHE A 123 -1.79 6.85 -9.86
C PHE A 123 -2.93 6.05 -10.52
N ASN A 124 -2.82 4.72 -10.67
CA ASN A 124 -3.90 3.90 -11.21
C ASN A 124 -4.85 3.33 -10.13
N MET A 125 -4.58 3.56 -8.85
CA MET A 125 -5.38 2.99 -7.77
C MET A 125 -6.78 3.60 -7.72
N ASN A 126 -7.79 2.77 -7.52
CA ASN A 126 -9.19 3.16 -7.35
C ASN A 126 -9.79 2.53 -6.09
N ILE A 127 -11.03 2.91 -5.75
CA ILE A 127 -11.68 2.47 -4.50
C ILE A 127 -11.76 0.94 -4.44
N SER A 128 -12.09 0.29 -5.57
CA SER A 128 -12.21 -1.16 -5.65
C SER A 128 -10.88 -1.86 -5.42
N THR A 129 -9.81 -1.42 -6.09
CA THR A 129 -8.47 -2.02 -5.92
C THR A 129 -7.92 -1.76 -4.52
N ALA A 130 -8.15 -0.58 -3.96
CA ALA A 130 -7.79 -0.26 -2.58
C ALA A 130 -8.52 -1.15 -1.56
N LYS A 131 -9.83 -1.40 -1.74
CA LYS A 131 -10.61 -2.33 -0.89
C LYS A 131 -10.09 -3.76 -0.98
N ILE A 132 -9.77 -4.22 -2.20
CA ILE A 132 -9.18 -5.54 -2.43
C ILE A 132 -7.82 -5.67 -1.71
N ILE A 133 -6.95 -4.67 -1.84
CA ILE A 133 -5.66 -4.62 -1.14
C ILE A 133 -5.89 -4.69 0.38
N GLN A 134 -6.79 -3.87 0.92
CA GLN A 134 -7.13 -3.86 2.33
C GLN A 134 -7.54 -5.23 2.85
N GLU A 135 -8.48 -5.89 2.17
CA GLU A 135 -8.99 -7.20 2.59
C GLU A 135 -7.90 -8.28 2.52
N THR A 136 -7.11 -8.26 1.46
CA THR A 136 -5.97 -9.17 1.29
C THR A 136 -4.93 -8.97 2.39
N MET A 137 -4.68 -7.72 2.78
CA MET A 137 -3.73 -7.38 3.85
C MET A 137 -4.28 -7.73 5.23
N ARG A 138 -5.59 -7.60 5.48
CA ARG A 138 -6.23 -8.06 6.72
C ARG A 138 -6.12 -9.58 6.87
N ASN A 139 -6.37 -10.33 5.80
CA ASN A 139 -6.17 -11.77 5.79
C ASN A 139 -4.70 -12.13 6.08
N GLY A 140 -3.77 -11.42 5.43
CA GLY A 140 -2.33 -11.55 5.66
C GLY A 140 -1.93 -11.27 7.11
N LEU A 141 -2.46 -10.19 7.71
CA LEU A 141 -2.22 -9.81 9.09
C LEU A 141 -2.74 -10.86 10.08
N TRP A 142 -3.94 -11.36 9.85
CA TRP A 142 -4.52 -12.42 10.69
C TRP A 142 -3.67 -13.69 10.66
N LYS A 143 -3.26 -14.14 9.47
CA LYS A 143 -2.36 -15.28 9.31
C LYS A 143 -0.99 -15.01 9.94
N PHE A 144 -0.43 -13.82 9.76
CA PHE A 144 0.83 -13.39 10.36
C PHE A 144 0.79 -13.53 11.89
N ASN A 145 -0.25 -13.01 12.54
CA ASN A 145 -0.42 -13.09 13.99
C ASN A 145 -0.60 -14.53 14.48
N LEU A 146 -1.35 -15.36 13.73
CA LEU A 146 -1.50 -16.79 14.04
C LEU A 146 -0.14 -17.49 14.03
N ILE A 147 0.73 -17.17 13.06
CA ILE A 147 2.06 -17.75 12.93
C ILE A 147 2.98 -17.28 14.06
N LEU A 148 2.97 -15.99 14.41
CA LEU A 148 3.74 -15.48 15.54
C LEU A 148 3.37 -16.18 16.84
N ASN A 149 2.08 -16.36 17.11
CA ASN A 149 1.61 -17.06 18.31
C ASN A 149 2.10 -18.52 18.34
N LYS A 150 2.05 -19.23 17.21
CA LYS A 150 2.59 -20.59 17.10
C LYS A 150 4.10 -20.64 17.29
N MET A 151 4.84 -19.65 16.78
CA MET A 151 6.28 -19.59 16.94
C MET A 151 6.68 -19.41 18.42
N GLU A 152 5.97 -18.56 19.15
CA GLU A 152 6.17 -18.40 20.59
C GLU A 152 5.84 -19.70 21.35
N GLU A 153 4.79 -20.43 20.97
CA GLU A 153 4.47 -21.75 21.54
C GLU A 153 5.58 -22.77 21.30
N ILE A 154 6.11 -22.87 20.07
CA ILE A 154 7.20 -23.79 19.71
C ILE A 154 8.47 -23.46 20.48
N LYS A 155 8.81 -22.17 20.57
CA LYS A 155 9.98 -21.67 21.30
C LYS A 155 9.88 -22.04 22.79
N ASN A 156 8.70 -21.88 23.39
CA ASN A 156 8.46 -22.22 24.79
C ASN A 156 8.53 -23.74 25.05
N ARG A 157 8.15 -24.57 24.06
CA ARG A 157 8.16 -26.03 24.18
C ARG A 157 9.47 -26.70 23.73
N ARG A 158 10.47 -25.93 23.25
CA ARG A 158 11.75 -26.44 22.70
C ARG A 158 11.56 -27.52 21.61
N ILE A 159 10.48 -27.43 20.84
CA ILE A 159 10.22 -28.32 19.71
C ILE A 159 11.10 -27.88 18.53
N ALA A 160 11.53 -28.81 17.68
CA ALA A 160 12.28 -28.48 16.47
C ALA A 160 11.53 -27.41 15.64
N PRO A 161 12.22 -26.39 15.12
CA PRO A 161 11.57 -25.30 14.40
C PRO A 161 10.88 -25.85 13.15
N ILE A 162 9.56 -25.68 13.05
CA ILE A 162 8.84 -25.88 11.79
C ILE A 162 9.34 -24.79 10.82
N PRO A 163 9.79 -25.14 9.60
CA PRO A 163 10.21 -24.15 8.62
C PRO A 163 9.13 -23.08 8.42
N PHE A 164 9.51 -21.81 8.57
CA PHE A 164 8.65 -20.65 8.37
C PHE A 164 7.84 -20.75 7.07
N VAL A 165 8.46 -21.26 6.00
CA VAL A 165 7.85 -21.44 4.67
C VAL A 165 6.59 -22.32 4.70
N ILE A 166 6.56 -23.39 5.51
CA ILE A 166 5.41 -24.31 5.59
C ILE A 166 4.21 -23.60 6.22
N LEU A 167 4.44 -22.73 7.21
CA LEU A 167 3.37 -21.98 7.87
C LEU A 167 2.77 -20.90 6.97
N TRP A 168 3.55 -20.38 6.04
CA TRP A 168 3.13 -19.37 5.06
C TRP A 168 2.59 -19.93 3.76
N GLN A 169 2.72 -21.25 3.55
CA GLN A 169 2.38 -21.92 2.29
C GLN A 169 0.98 -21.53 1.79
N ASN A 170 -0.04 -21.59 2.65
CA ASN A 170 -1.43 -21.25 2.29
C ASN A 170 -1.67 -19.77 1.93
N TRP A 171 -0.75 -18.85 2.22
CA TRP A 171 -0.83 -17.46 1.76
C TRP A 171 0.07 -17.21 0.55
N LEU A 172 1.20 -17.91 0.47
CA LEU A 172 2.11 -17.89 -0.68
C LEU A 172 1.49 -18.51 -1.92
N GLU A 173 0.68 -19.56 -1.77
CA GLU A 173 -0.08 -20.18 -2.86
C GLU A 173 -1.19 -19.25 -3.40
N GLY A 174 -1.50 -18.19 -2.65
CA GLY A 174 -2.52 -17.23 -3.03
C GLY A 174 -3.93 -17.79 -2.93
N SER A 175 -4.91 -16.91 -3.10
CA SER A 175 -6.29 -17.33 -3.36
C SER A 175 -6.85 -16.46 -4.49
N PRO A 176 -7.27 -17.03 -5.62
CA PRO A 176 -7.94 -16.26 -6.66
C PRO A 176 -9.21 -15.62 -6.07
N PHE A 177 -9.59 -14.47 -6.60
CA PHE A 177 -10.84 -13.81 -6.22
C PHE A 177 -12.01 -14.79 -6.40
N LYS A 178 -12.57 -15.26 -5.29
CA LYS A 178 -13.81 -16.04 -5.34
C LYS A 178 -14.93 -15.07 -5.63
N ASN A 179 -15.60 -15.22 -6.78
CA ASN A 179 -16.89 -14.56 -7.01
C ASN A 179 -17.82 -15.01 -5.87
N LYS A 180 -18.27 -14.05 -5.05
CA LYS A 180 -19.38 -14.27 -4.13
C LYS A 180 -20.68 -14.16 -4.90
#